data_AF-A0A436QSM9-F1
#
_entry.id   AF-A0A436QSM9-F1
#
_cell.length_a   1.000
_cell.length_b   1.000
_cell.length_c   1.000
_cell.angle_alpha   90.00
_cell.angle_beta   90.00
_cell.angle_gamma   90.00
#
_symmetry.space_group_name_H-M   'P 1'
#
loop_
_entity.id
_entity.type
_entity.pdbx_description
1 polymer ?
#
loop_
_entity_poly.entity_id
_entity_poly.type
_entity_poly.pdbx_seq_one_letter_code
_entity_poly.pdbx_strand_id
1 'polypeptide(L)' 'TNDRWVSTVHRVVNPPAQQGGKDRRQSMAFFHQPNWDAEIAVLDACLSEGEAPKYEPVRSGPYLMGKFKATTK' A
#
# COMPACT_ATOMS: atom_id res chain seq x y z
N THR A 1 1.62 -10.76 0.72
CA THR A 1 1.52 -11.98 -0.10
C THR A 1 2.90 -12.49 -0.53
N ASN A 2 3.94 -12.33 0.30
CA ASN A 2 5.32 -12.72 -0.05
C ASN A 2 5.79 -12.22 -1.45
N ASP A 3 5.38 -11.01 -1.83
CA ASP A 3 5.59 -10.36 -3.14
C ASP A 3 4.82 -10.92 -4.34
N ARG A 4 3.89 -11.86 -4.14
CA ARG A 4 3.05 -12.35 -5.24
C ARG A 4 2.10 -11.28 -5.79
N TRP A 5 1.71 -10.31 -4.96
CA TRP A 5 0.96 -9.13 -5.38
C TRP A 5 1.83 -7.88 -5.22
N VAL A 6 1.78 -7.01 -6.23
CA VAL A 6 2.62 -5.82 -6.30
C VAL A 6 1.83 -4.59 -5.88
N SER A 7 2.33 -3.87 -4.87
CA SER A 7 1.84 -2.53 -4.53
C SER A 7 2.44 -1.51 -5.51
N THR A 8 1.73 -1.21 -6.60
CA THR A 8 2.25 -0.38 -7.71
C THR A 8 2.38 1.10 -7.36
N VAL A 9 3.51 1.69 -7.75
CA VAL A 9 3.73 3.15 -7.70
C VAL A 9 2.80 3.83 -8.71
N HIS A 10 2.11 4.88 -8.29
CA HIS A 10 1.21 5.66 -9.13
C HIS A 10 1.33 7.16 -8.82
N ARG A 11 1.06 7.99 -9.83
CA ARG A 11 1.01 9.46 -9.70
C ARG A 11 -0.10 10.03 -10.58
N VAL A 12 -0.61 11.20 -10.21
CA VAL A 12 -1.55 11.97 -11.04
C VAL A 12 -0.80 13.10 -11.71
N VAL A 13 -0.99 13.25 -13.02
CA VAL A 13 -0.49 14.38 -13.81
C VAL A 13 -1.66 15.09 -14.46
N ASN A 14 -1.57 16.41 -14.62
CA ASN A 14 -2.58 17.16 -15.36
C ASN A 14 -2.47 16.84 -16.86
N PRO A 15 -3.58 16.66 -17.59
CA PRO A 15 -3.54 16.57 -19.05
C PRO A 15 -3.12 17.91 -19.68
N PRO A 16 -2.86 17.97 -20.99
CA PRO A 16 -2.60 19.24 -21.68
C PRO A 16 -3.70 20.27 -21.41
N ALA A 17 -3.33 21.56 -21.36
CA ALA A 17 -4.27 22.63 -21.04
C ALA A 17 -5.46 22.69 -22.01
N GLN A 18 -5.23 22.36 -23.28
CA GLN A 18 -6.25 22.30 -24.33
C GLN A 18 -7.25 21.13 -24.16
N GLN A 19 -6.94 20.16 -23.29
CA GLN A 19 -7.75 18.98 -22.99
C GLN A 19 -8.31 19.00 -21.57
N GLY A 20 -8.53 20.20 -21.01
CA GLY A 20 -9.06 20.36 -19.66
C GLY A 20 -8.02 20.25 -18.54
N GLY A 21 -6.72 20.37 -18.85
CA GLY A 21 -5.63 20.35 -17.85
C GLY A 21 -5.68 21.45 -16.79
N LYS A 22 -6.53 22.46 -16.99
CA LYS A 22 -6.78 23.55 -16.05
C LYS A 22 -8.13 23.42 -15.33
N ASP A 23 -8.93 22.42 -15.69
CA ASP A 23 -10.24 22.22 -15.12
C ASP A 23 -10.12 21.68 -13.69
N ARG A 24 -11.13 21.95 -12.87
CA ARG A 24 -11.16 21.45 -11.49
C ARG A 24 -11.31 19.93 -11.50
N ARG A 25 -10.28 19.22 -11.04
CA ARG A 25 -10.32 17.77 -10.82
C ARG A 25 -10.72 17.46 -9.37
N GLN A 26 -11.73 16.60 -9.19
CA GLN A 26 -12.10 16.06 -7.88
C GLN A 26 -11.97 14.54 -7.88
N SER A 27 -11.36 13.98 -6.85
CA SER A 27 -11.26 12.54 -6.62
C SER A 27 -11.35 12.26 -5.13
N MET A 28 -11.96 11.13 -4.76
CA MET A 28 -12.06 10.67 -3.38
C MET A 28 -11.44 9.27 -3.29
N ALA A 29 -10.35 9.14 -2.54
CA ALA A 29 -9.70 7.86 -2.30
C ALA A 29 -10.17 7.29 -0.96
N PHE A 30 -10.60 6.03 -0.97
CA PHE A 30 -10.87 5.26 0.23
C PHE A 30 -9.73 4.25 0.45
N PHE A 31 -9.07 4.34 1.59
CA PHE A 31 -7.95 3.44 1.94
C PHE A 31 -8.45 2.36 2.89
N HIS A 32 -8.57 1.14 2.39
CA HIS A 32 -8.95 -0.01 3.21
C HIS A 32 -7.75 -0.56 3.98
N GLN A 33 -7.95 -0.94 5.24
CA GLN A 33 -6.91 -1.44 6.14
C GLN A 33 -7.42 -2.64 6.93
N PRO A 34 -6.53 -3.57 7.33
CA PRO A 34 -6.83 -4.57 8.35
C PRO A 34 -7.23 -3.92 9.68
N ASN A 35 -7.79 -4.73 10.60
CA ASN A 35 -7.98 -4.30 11.98
C ASN A 35 -6.65 -3.84 12.59
N TRP A 36 -6.70 -2.83 13.46
CA TRP A 36 -5.52 -2.16 14.00
C TRP A 36 -4.51 -3.12 14.65
N ASP A 37 -5.02 -4.08 15.40
CA ASP A 37 -4.26 -5.07 16.18
C ASP A 37 -3.95 -6.35 15.42
N ALA A 38 -4.45 -6.48 14.18
CA ALA A 38 -4.21 -7.66 13.35
C ALA A 38 -2.71 -7.88 13.14
N GLU A 39 -2.28 -9.12 13.39
CA GLU A 39 -0.96 -9.60 13.00
C GLU A 39 -0.97 -9.96 11.51
N ILE A 40 0.00 -9.44 10.78
CA ILE A 40 0.23 -9.67 9.37
C ILE A 40 1.50 -10.50 9.26
N ALA A 41 1.31 -11.79 8.99
CA ALA A 41 2.37 -12.74 8.66
C ALA A 41 2.23 -13.19 7.20
N VAL A 42 3.27 -13.80 6.65
CA VAL A 42 3.18 -14.44 5.33
C VAL A 42 2.18 -15.60 5.41
N LEU A 43 1.18 -15.58 4.52
CA LEU A 43 0.20 -16.66 4.42
C LEU A 43 0.85 -17.89 3.78
N ASP A 44 0.50 -19.10 4.25
CA ASP A 44 0.99 -20.37 3.67
C ASP A 44 0.72 -20.46 2.17
N ALA A 45 -0.43 -19.96 1.70
CA ALA A 45 -0.79 -19.92 0.28
C ALA A 45 0.10 -18.98 -0.57
N CYS A 46 0.98 -18.20 0.07
CA CYS A 46 1.97 -17.34 -0.56
C CYS A 46 3.40 -17.91 -0.49
N LEU A 47 3.58 -19.13 0.03
CA LEU A 47 4.87 -19.83 0.07
C LEU A 47 4.89 -20.95 -0.97
N SER A 48 6.00 -21.08 -1.68
CA SER A 48 6.30 -22.26 -2.48
C SER A 48 6.83 -23.39 -1.59
N GLU A 49 6.85 -24.62 -2.08
CA GLU A 49 7.42 -25.74 -1.32
C GLU A 49 8.89 -25.48 -0.97
N GLY A 50 9.22 -25.55 0.31
CA GLY A 50 10.56 -25.26 0.84
C GLY A 50 10.93 -23.78 0.93
N GLU A 51 10.03 -22.86 0.57
CA GLU A 51 10.26 -21.41 0.69
C GLU A 51 10.03 -20.92 2.12
N ALA A 52 10.93 -20.08 2.62
CA ALA A 52 10.76 -19.39 3.89
C ALA A 52 10.07 -18.01 3.69
N PRO A 53 9.31 -17.52 4.69
CA PRO A 53 8.80 -16.16 4.68
C PRO A 53 9.90 -15.12 4.45
N LYS A 54 9.70 -14.20 3.51
CA LYS A 54 10.65 -13.08 3.27
C LYS A 54 10.56 -11.98 4.33
N TYR A 55 9.47 -11.96 5.09
CA TYR A 55 9.11 -10.88 6.00
C TYR A 55 8.74 -11.44 7.36
N GLU A 56 9.27 -10.81 8.40
CA GLU A 56 8.83 -11.06 9.78
C GLU A 56 7.39 -10.57 10.00
N PRO A 57 6.63 -11.22 10.90
CA PRO A 57 5.30 -10.76 11.27
C PRO A 57 5.30 -9.32 11.82
N VAL A 58 4.28 -8.55 11.46
CA VAL A 58 4.07 -7.17 11.95
C VAL A 58 2.64 -6.95 12.39
N ARG A 59 2.39 -5.97 13.27
CA ARG A 59 1.01 -5.50 13.54
C ARG A 59 0.61 -4.39 12.58
N SER A 60 -0.62 -4.46 12.06
CA SER A 60 -1.13 -3.55 11.03
C SER A 60 -1.05 -2.07 11.42
N GLY A 61 -1.62 -1.69 12.56
CA GLY A 61 -1.65 -0.31 13.05
C GLY A 61 -0.26 0.30 13.26
N PRO A 62 0.64 -0.35 14.04
CA PRO A 62 2.01 0.10 14.21
C PRO A 62 2.80 0.24 12.90
N TYR A 63 2.64 -0.71 11.97
CA TYR A 63 3.28 -0.64 10.65
C TYR A 63 2.80 0.57 9.85
N LEU A 64 1.48 0.80 9.82
CA LEU A 64 0.86 1.96 9.16
C LEU A 64 1.37 3.29 9.75
N MET A 65 1.41 3.40 11.07
CA MET A 65 1.94 4.60 11.73
C MET A 65 3.42 4.82 11.46
N GLY A 66 4.21 3.74 11.31
CA GLY A 66 5.59 3.83 10.86
C GLY A 66 5.73 4.50 9.49
N LYS A 67 4.85 4.17 8.54
CA LYS A 67 4.82 4.80 7.21
C LYS A 67 4.47 6.28 7.26
N PHE A 68 3.49 6.67 8.08
CA PHE A 68 3.14 8.08 8.26
C PHE A 68 4.29 8.88 8.85
N LYS A 69 4.92 8.38 9.92
CA LYS A 69 6.06 9.03 10.57
C LYS A 69 7.25 9.20 9.63
N ALA A 70 7.50 8.24 8.73
CA ALA A 70 8.59 8.34 7.77
C ALA A 70 8.39 9.46 6.72
N THR A 71 7.16 9.96 6.57
CA THR A 71 6.80 11.00 5.59
C THR A 71 6.81 12.41 6.21
N THR A 72 6.61 12.51 7.53
CA THR A 72 6.59 13.78 8.26
C THR A 72 7.95 14.03 8.94
N LYS A 73 8.60 15.15 8.59
CA LYS A 73 9.73 15.70 9.38
C LYS A 73 9.21 16.46 10.58
#